data_AF-A0AAU4S5L3-F1
#
_entry.id   AF-A0AAU4S5L3-F1
#
_cell.length_a   1.000
_cell.length_b   1.000
_cell.length_c   1.000
_cell.angle_alpha   90.00
_cell.angle_beta   90.00
_cell.angle_gamma   90.00
#
_symmetry.space_group_name_H-M   'P 1'
#
loop_
_entity.id
_entity.type
_entity.pdbx_description
1 polymer ?
#
loop_
_entity_poly.entity_id
_entity_poly.type
_entity_poly.pdbx_seq_one_letter_code
_entity_poly.pdbx_strand_id
1 'polypeptide(L)'
;MSRFSKTVSGLALVGAVLSGAPAAADSGGELWGAATIEPGREGIVEVAGYAGPGLGAGSVLTLTAPAPAVVTGTPLDARGYRGAVASGGHSGTYTFAGPSADEPWRGRTFPFVLSVPADAVPGTRLTGCAMVLTDAKGAPKDRGACAVTVGLPAPTLLRPQSGVPLTARPEASGTAYPGSQVTVRDALENEVCSTTTTADGSWSCVPALPLTPGPGLLQATATLNGVGAMSDQIAVTVQGQPTTTADSTGAPVPPRDGVNGA
;
A
#
# COMPACT_ATOMS: atom_id res chain seq x y z
N MET A 1 -7.27 -42.63 -32.59
CA MET A 1 -6.10 -41.74 -32.68
C MET A 1 -6.61 -40.29 -32.62
N SER A 2 -6.47 -39.61 -31.47
CA SER A 2 -5.51 -38.48 -31.25
C SER A 2 -5.81 -37.25 -32.14
N ARG A 3 -6.04 -36.01 -31.68
CA ARG A 3 -5.95 -35.34 -30.37
C ARG A 3 -6.84 -34.08 -30.40
N PHE A 4 -7.44 -33.75 -29.26
CA PHE A 4 -7.94 -32.41 -28.92
C PHE A 4 -6.75 -31.46 -28.75
N SER A 5 -6.82 -30.24 -29.28
CA SER A 5 -5.98 -29.13 -28.84
C SER A 5 -6.87 -27.95 -28.44
N LYS A 6 -7.09 -27.83 -27.13
CA LYS A 6 -7.67 -26.63 -26.50
C LYS A 6 -6.54 -25.62 -26.32
N THR A 7 -6.63 -24.49 -26.99
CA THR A 7 -5.81 -23.31 -26.67
C THR A 7 -6.62 -22.47 -25.68
N VAL A 8 -6.32 -22.59 -24.38
CA VAL A 8 -6.81 -21.65 -23.37
C VAL A 8 -5.73 -20.60 -23.21
N SER A 9 -5.96 -19.43 -23.80
CA SER A 9 -5.15 -18.24 -23.55
C SER A 9 -5.40 -17.77 -22.12
N GLY A 10 -4.43 -17.99 -21.25
CA GLY A 10 -4.40 -17.36 -19.93
C GLY A 10 -4.10 -15.87 -20.09
N LEU A 11 -5.12 -15.02 -19.92
CA LEU A 11 -4.91 -13.60 -19.66
C LEU A 11 -4.34 -13.46 -18.24
N ALA A 12 -3.04 -13.16 -18.14
CA ALA A 12 -2.47 -12.60 -16.93
C ALA A 12 -2.95 -11.14 -16.83
N LEU A 13 -3.99 -10.89 -16.03
CA LEU A 13 -4.33 -9.54 -15.59
C LEU A 13 -3.28 -9.13 -14.55
N VAL A 14 -2.24 -8.44 -15.03
CA VAL A 14 -1.35 -7.67 -14.17
C VAL A 14 -2.18 -6.49 -13.65
N GLY A 15 -2.79 -6.66 -12.49
CA GLY A 15 -3.42 -5.57 -11.75
C GLY A 15 -2.32 -4.63 -11.26
N ALA A 16 -2.00 -3.61 -12.05
CA ALA A 16 -1.25 -2.47 -11.57
C ALA A 16 -2.13 -1.75 -10.53
N VAL A 17 -1.85 -1.99 -9.25
CA VAL A 17 -2.30 -1.10 -8.18
C VAL A 17 -1.59 0.21 -8.41
N LEU A 18 -2.30 1.14 -9.05
CA LEU A 18 -2.02 2.56 -8.91
C LEU A 18 -2.11 2.83 -7.41
N SER A 19 -0.96 2.98 -6.76
CA SER A 19 -0.87 3.64 -5.46
C SER A 19 -1.48 5.02 -5.67
N GLY A 20 -2.79 5.13 -5.42
CA GLY A 20 -3.49 6.40 -5.52
C GLY A 20 -2.79 7.34 -4.56
N ALA A 21 -2.05 8.31 -5.10
CA ALA A 21 -1.69 9.48 -4.33
C ALA A 21 -2.98 9.97 -3.66
N PRO A 22 -2.96 10.35 -2.37
CA PRO A 22 -4.14 10.94 -1.77
C PRO A 22 -4.49 12.13 -2.65
N ALA A 23 -5.66 12.07 -3.29
CA ALA A 23 -6.19 13.20 -4.04
C ALA A 23 -6.07 14.42 -3.12
N ALA A 24 -5.40 15.48 -3.60
CA ALA A 24 -5.29 16.73 -2.87
C ALA A 24 -6.69 17.09 -2.35
N ALA A 25 -6.90 16.95 -1.04
CA ALA A 25 -8.18 17.30 -0.44
C ALA A 25 -8.43 18.77 -0.77
N ASP A 26 -9.60 19.05 -1.33
CA ASP A 26 -10.00 20.39 -1.77
C ASP A 26 -9.99 21.35 -0.56
N SER A 27 -8.89 22.08 -0.42
CA SER A 27 -8.54 22.91 0.74
C SER A 27 -9.22 24.28 0.71
N GLY A 28 -10.34 24.42 0.00
CA GLY A 28 -11.09 25.69 -0.05
C GLY A 28 -10.33 26.84 -0.71
N GLY A 29 -9.35 26.55 -1.58
CA GLY A 29 -8.58 27.55 -2.32
C GLY A 29 -7.29 28.03 -1.63
N GLU A 30 -6.87 27.37 -0.54
CA GLU A 30 -5.58 27.59 0.12
C GLU A 30 -4.55 26.56 -0.36
N LEU A 31 -3.27 26.93 -0.41
CA LEU A 31 -2.18 26.00 -0.73
C LEU A 31 -2.17 24.79 0.20
N TRP A 32 -2.28 23.59 -0.38
CA TRP A 32 -2.29 22.34 0.37
C TRP A 32 -1.59 21.23 -0.39
N GLY A 33 -1.08 20.26 0.37
CA GLY A 33 -0.55 19.01 -0.14
C GLY A 33 -0.55 17.95 0.95
N ALA A 34 -0.59 16.68 0.57
CA ALA A 34 -0.48 15.59 1.51
C ALA A 34 0.28 14.41 0.89
N ALA A 35 0.99 13.66 1.73
CA ALA A 35 1.64 12.43 1.31
C ALA A 35 1.77 11.45 2.49
N THR A 36 1.77 10.16 2.16
CA THR A 36 2.22 9.09 3.05
C THR A 36 3.50 8.52 2.48
N ILE A 37 4.61 8.58 3.22
CA ILE A 37 5.94 8.20 2.73
C ILE A 37 6.54 7.19 3.68
N GLU A 38 6.93 6.02 3.17
CA GLU A 38 7.58 4.97 3.97
C GLU A 38 8.93 5.44 4.57
N PRO A 39 9.33 4.90 5.73
CA PRO A 39 10.66 5.14 6.28
C PRO A 39 11.76 4.79 5.27
N GLY A 40 12.73 5.68 5.11
CA GLY A 40 13.89 5.47 4.23
C GLY A 40 13.58 5.58 2.73
N ARG A 41 12.40 6.10 2.38
CA ARG A 41 11.97 6.27 0.99
C ARG A 41 11.70 7.73 0.68
N GLU A 42 11.66 8.01 -0.62
CA GLU A 42 11.18 9.27 -1.15
C GLU A 42 9.70 9.15 -1.52
N GLY A 43 8.97 10.25 -1.38
CA GLY A 43 7.59 10.38 -1.84
C GLY A 43 7.31 11.80 -2.33
N ILE A 44 6.25 11.95 -3.12
CA ILE A 44 5.89 13.22 -3.73
C ILE A 44 4.77 13.86 -2.92
N VAL A 45 4.98 15.11 -2.51
CA VAL A 45 3.92 16.00 -2.02
C VAL A 45 3.46 16.86 -3.20
N GLU A 46 2.26 16.60 -3.68
CA GLU A 46 1.62 17.43 -4.71
C GLU A 46 0.99 18.66 -4.08
N VAL A 47 1.56 19.83 -4.35
CA VAL A 47 1.07 21.11 -3.84
C VAL A 47 0.16 21.76 -4.87
N ALA A 48 -1.07 22.06 -4.48
CA ALA A 48 -2.04 22.75 -5.33
C ALA A 48 -2.93 23.67 -4.47
N GLY A 49 -3.94 24.28 -5.08
CA GLY A 49 -5.00 24.99 -4.36
C GLY A 49 -4.98 26.51 -4.49
N TYR A 50 -3.89 27.12 -4.98
CA TYR A 50 -3.84 28.58 -5.14
C TYR A 50 -4.95 29.10 -6.08
N ALA A 51 -5.83 29.95 -5.53
CA ALA A 51 -6.93 30.58 -6.27
C ALA A 51 -6.84 32.13 -6.30
N GLY A 52 -5.71 32.70 -5.88
CA GLY A 52 -5.49 34.15 -5.87
C GLY A 52 -5.18 34.76 -7.26
N PRO A 53 -4.93 36.08 -7.32
CA PRO A 53 -4.63 36.78 -8.57
C PRO A 53 -3.42 36.21 -9.33
N GLY A 54 -3.38 36.41 -10.65
CA GLY A 54 -2.20 36.04 -11.44
C GLY A 54 -0.94 36.75 -10.95
N LEU A 55 0.12 35.99 -10.67
CA LEU A 55 1.43 36.51 -10.28
C LEU A 55 2.40 36.44 -11.47
N GLY A 56 3.15 37.51 -11.69
CA GLY A 56 4.10 37.59 -12.81
C GLY A 56 5.41 36.84 -12.59
N ALA A 57 6.31 36.93 -13.57
CA ALA A 57 7.66 36.40 -13.49
C ALA A 57 8.41 36.92 -12.24
N GLY A 58 9.22 36.05 -11.63
CA GLY A 58 9.90 36.29 -10.36
C GLY A 58 9.11 35.86 -9.13
N SER A 59 7.84 35.48 -9.28
CA SER A 59 7.07 34.86 -8.18
C SER A 59 7.63 33.48 -7.80
N VAL A 60 7.52 33.13 -6.52
CA VAL A 60 8.16 31.93 -5.95
C VAL A 60 7.19 31.20 -5.01
N LEU A 61 6.97 29.92 -5.28
CA LEU A 61 6.37 28.98 -4.33
C LEU A 61 7.47 28.28 -3.54
N THR A 62 7.43 28.38 -2.22
CA THR A 62 8.38 27.71 -1.32
C THR A 62 7.65 26.69 -0.47
N LEU A 63 8.16 25.46 -0.41
CA LEU A 63 7.78 24.44 0.56
C LEU A 63 8.90 24.30 1.59
N THR A 64 8.55 24.38 2.87
CA THR A 64 9.42 24.02 4.00
C THR A 64 9.12 22.57 4.38
N ALA A 65 10.15 21.72 4.41
CA ALA A 65 9.96 20.31 4.74
C ALA A 65 9.57 20.15 6.23
N PRO A 66 8.61 19.27 6.55
CA PRO A 66 8.34 18.92 7.94
C PRO A 66 9.48 18.08 8.51
N ALA A 67 9.88 18.33 9.76
CA ALA A 67 10.93 17.55 10.40
C ALA A 67 10.42 16.13 10.74
N PRO A 68 11.24 15.08 10.56
CA PRO A 68 12.65 15.10 10.12
C PRO A 68 12.84 14.86 8.61
N ALA A 69 11.80 15.00 7.79
CA ALA A 69 11.92 14.86 6.34
C ALA A 69 12.70 16.03 5.73
N VAL A 70 13.25 15.79 4.54
CA VAL A 70 13.95 16.82 3.75
C VAL A 70 13.46 16.79 2.31
N VAL A 71 13.41 17.94 1.66
CA VAL A 71 13.19 18.05 0.22
C VAL A 71 14.44 17.57 -0.51
N THR A 72 14.28 16.65 -1.45
CA THR A 72 15.34 16.12 -2.29
C THR A 72 15.18 16.49 -3.76
N GLY A 73 13.97 16.93 -4.17
CA GLY A 73 13.73 17.28 -5.56
C GLY A 73 12.53 18.20 -5.79
N THR A 74 12.59 18.91 -6.92
CA THR A 74 11.53 19.76 -7.46
C THR A 74 11.36 19.44 -8.95
N PRO A 75 10.72 18.30 -9.29
CA PRO A 75 10.78 17.69 -10.61
C PRO A 75 9.76 18.22 -11.64
N LEU A 76 9.10 19.36 -11.38
CA LEU A 76 8.14 19.91 -12.33
C LEU A 76 8.78 20.15 -13.70
N ASP A 77 8.36 19.37 -14.69
CA ASP A 77 8.73 19.56 -16.09
C ASP A 77 7.71 20.47 -16.78
N ALA A 78 7.81 21.77 -16.51
CA ALA A 78 6.94 22.78 -17.12
C ALA A 78 7.75 23.99 -17.57
N ARG A 79 7.50 24.43 -18.81
CA ARG A 79 8.13 25.64 -19.36
C ARG A 79 7.80 26.85 -18.50
N GLY A 80 8.81 27.70 -18.30
CA GLY A 80 8.68 28.91 -17.50
C GLY A 80 8.81 28.68 -15.99
N TYR A 81 9.08 27.45 -15.50
CA TYR A 81 9.38 27.20 -14.09
C TYR A 81 10.81 26.73 -13.91
N ARG A 82 11.42 27.17 -12.79
CA ARG A 82 12.69 26.68 -12.31
C ARG A 82 12.53 26.16 -10.90
N GLY A 83 12.78 24.86 -10.72
CA GLY A 83 12.86 24.23 -9.40
C GLY A 83 14.24 24.43 -8.77
N ALA A 84 14.31 24.51 -7.45
CA ALA A 84 15.55 24.47 -6.69
C ALA A 84 15.33 23.87 -5.29
N VAL A 85 16.34 23.19 -4.76
CA VAL A 85 16.35 22.63 -3.40
C VAL A 85 17.42 23.35 -2.59
N ALA A 86 17.07 23.81 -1.39
CA ALA A 86 18.02 24.47 -0.51
C ALA A 86 19.08 23.49 0.01
N SER A 87 20.27 23.99 0.33
CA SER A 87 21.33 23.17 0.94
C SER A 87 20.84 22.52 2.23
N GLY A 88 20.95 21.19 2.33
CA GLY A 88 20.43 20.43 3.47
C GLY A 88 18.93 20.12 3.40
N GLY A 89 18.24 20.49 2.32
CA GLY A 89 16.89 20.02 2.00
C GLY A 89 15.79 20.54 2.93
N HIS A 90 16.06 21.56 3.76
CA HIS A 90 15.04 22.16 4.63
C HIS A 90 13.90 22.83 3.85
N SER A 91 14.14 23.19 2.58
CA SER A 91 13.11 23.73 1.70
C SER A 91 13.38 23.42 0.23
N GLY A 92 12.30 23.46 -0.56
CA GLY A 92 12.33 23.46 -2.02
C GLY A 92 11.52 24.63 -2.57
N THR A 93 11.84 25.05 -3.79
CA THR A 93 11.17 26.19 -4.44
C THR A 93 10.83 25.90 -5.89
N TYR A 94 9.76 26.53 -6.37
CA TYR A 94 9.50 26.78 -7.77
C TYR A 94 9.49 28.28 -8.01
N THR A 95 10.29 28.75 -8.96
CA THR A 95 10.28 30.14 -9.43
C THR A 95 9.67 30.20 -10.83
N PHE A 96 8.68 31.06 -11.04
CA PHE A 96 8.15 31.33 -12.38
C PHE A 96 9.04 32.35 -13.10
N ALA A 97 9.70 31.94 -14.18
CA ALA A 97 10.61 32.76 -14.98
C ALA A 97 9.93 33.47 -16.17
N GLY A 98 8.66 33.16 -16.48
CA GLY A 98 7.93 33.72 -17.63
C GLY A 98 8.38 33.15 -19.00
N PRO A 99 7.78 33.62 -20.12
CA PRO A 99 6.58 34.47 -20.21
C PRO A 99 5.26 33.68 -20.39
N SER A 100 5.30 32.35 -20.39
CA SER A 100 4.31 31.50 -21.07
C SER A 100 3.10 31.02 -20.25
N ALA A 101 2.54 31.84 -19.35
CA ALA A 101 1.32 31.44 -18.63
C ALA A 101 0.41 32.62 -18.35
N ASP A 102 -0.86 32.52 -18.80
CA ASP A 102 -1.91 33.49 -18.47
C ASP A 102 -2.21 33.50 -16.96
N GLU A 103 -2.16 32.32 -16.33
CA GLU A 103 -2.22 32.14 -14.87
C GLU A 103 -1.20 31.09 -14.41
N PRO A 104 0.03 31.50 -14.03
CA PRO A 104 1.10 30.54 -13.74
C PRO A 104 0.84 29.67 -12.50
N TRP A 105 0.07 30.16 -11.52
CA TRP A 105 -0.10 29.43 -10.26
C TRP A 105 -1.49 28.83 -10.11
N ARG A 106 -2.52 29.43 -10.72
CA ARG A 106 -3.91 28.99 -10.55
C ARG A 106 -4.14 27.64 -11.21
N GLY A 107 -4.80 26.73 -10.49
CA GLY A 107 -5.21 25.42 -11.03
C GLY A 107 -4.06 24.49 -11.41
N ARG A 108 -2.83 24.79 -10.96
CA ARG A 108 -1.63 24.01 -11.24
C ARG A 108 -1.18 23.26 -9.99
N THR A 109 -0.63 22.07 -10.21
CA THR A 109 -0.01 21.23 -9.19
C THR A 109 1.51 21.31 -9.29
N PHE A 110 2.18 21.40 -8.15
CA PHE A 110 3.62 21.54 -7.99
C PHE A 110 4.16 20.38 -7.15
N PRO A 111 4.81 19.37 -7.75
CA PRO A 111 5.32 18.22 -7.01
C PRO A 111 6.59 18.58 -6.22
N PHE A 112 6.70 18.22 -4.96
CA PHE A 112 7.95 18.25 -4.20
C PHE A 112 8.33 16.83 -3.80
N VAL A 113 9.57 16.42 -4.06
CA VAL A 113 10.07 15.11 -3.60
C VAL A 113 10.65 15.31 -2.21
N LEU A 114 10.12 14.57 -1.24
CA LEU A 114 10.59 14.55 0.14
C LEU A 114 11.13 13.15 0.46
N SER A 115 12.28 13.08 1.13
CA SER A 115 12.78 11.85 1.74
C SER A 115 12.45 11.81 3.22
N VAL A 116 11.93 10.66 3.69
CA VAL A 116 11.73 10.39 5.11
C VAL A 116 12.87 9.51 5.64
N PRO A 117 13.47 9.81 6.80
CA PRO A 117 14.52 8.98 7.40
C PRO A 117 14.10 7.52 7.62
N ALA A 118 15.05 6.60 7.56
CA ALA A 118 14.79 5.15 7.72
C ALA A 118 14.39 4.75 9.14
N ASP A 119 14.75 5.54 10.14
CA ASP A 119 14.39 5.37 11.55
C ASP A 119 13.06 6.05 11.92
N ALA A 120 12.39 6.69 10.96
CA ALA A 120 11.10 7.31 11.20
C ALA A 120 10.04 6.24 11.55
N VAL A 121 9.28 6.49 12.61
CA VAL A 121 8.30 5.51 13.11
C VAL A 121 7.02 5.58 12.26
N PRO A 122 6.54 4.46 11.68
CA PRO A 122 5.26 4.41 10.96
C PRO A 122 4.09 4.98 11.77
N GLY A 123 3.20 5.68 11.07
CA GLY A 123 2.04 6.37 11.64
C GLY A 123 2.34 7.76 12.21
N THR A 124 3.61 8.15 12.33
CA THR A 124 3.97 9.50 12.80
C THR A 124 3.52 10.55 11.79
N ARG A 125 2.74 11.54 12.25
CA ARG A 125 2.48 12.77 11.48
C ARG A 125 3.63 13.75 11.69
N LEU A 126 4.34 14.06 10.61
CA LEU A 126 5.45 15.00 10.65
C LEU A 126 4.92 16.43 10.79
N THR A 127 5.67 17.29 11.47
CA THR A 127 5.24 18.64 11.82
C THR A 127 6.18 19.70 11.24
N GLY A 128 5.67 20.92 11.06
CA GLY A 128 6.45 22.04 10.53
C GLY A 128 6.41 22.20 9.01
N CYS A 129 5.59 21.41 8.30
CA CYS A 129 5.39 21.65 6.87
C CYS A 129 4.62 22.95 6.65
N ALA A 130 5.20 23.85 5.87
CA ALA A 130 4.60 25.13 5.54
C ALA A 130 4.87 25.49 4.09
N MET A 131 3.94 26.22 3.49
CA MET A 131 4.06 26.75 2.14
C MET A 131 3.86 28.25 2.14
N VAL A 132 4.62 28.93 1.29
CA VAL A 132 4.46 30.36 1.04
C VAL A 132 4.62 30.61 -0.44
N LEU A 133 3.63 31.27 -1.04
CA LEU A 133 3.74 31.83 -2.38
C LEU A 133 3.98 33.33 -2.28
N THR A 134 5.04 33.84 -2.89
CA THR A 134 5.39 35.25 -2.90
C THR A 134 5.34 35.84 -4.32
N ASP A 135 5.06 37.15 -4.41
CA ASP A 135 5.30 37.88 -5.65
C ASP A 135 6.80 38.12 -5.90
N ALA A 136 7.13 38.76 -7.02
CA ALA A 136 8.50 39.08 -7.42
C ALA A 136 9.23 40.03 -6.46
N LYS A 137 8.51 40.74 -5.57
CA LYS A 137 9.08 41.60 -4.55
C LYS A 137 9.26 40.85 -3.21
N GLY A 138 8.91 39.56 -3.16
CA GLY A 138 8.96 38.75 -1.95
C GLY A 138 7.76 38.94 -1.02
N ALA A 139 6.73 39.69 -1.43
CA ALA A 139 5.55 39.86 -0.59
C ALA A 139 4.69 38.58 -0.63
N PRO A 140 4.32 37.99 0.53
CA PRO A 140 3.48 36.80 0.57
C PRO A 140 2.10 37.10 -0.02
N LYS A 141 1.62 36.20 -0.88
CA LYS A 141 0.31 36.26 -1.55
C LYS A 141 -0.59 35.12 -1.13
N ASP A 142 0.00 34.01 -0.73
CA ASP A 142 -0.72 32.91 -0.13
C ASP A 142 0.18 32.14 0.84
N ARG A 143 -0.47 31.43 1.76
CA ARG A 143 0.17 30.54 2.73
C ARG A 143 -0.58 29.22 2.73
N GLY A 144 0.08 28.19 3.21
CA GLY A 144 -0.51 26.87 3.26
C GLY A 144 0.30 25.92 4.12
N ALA A 145 -0.17 24.69 4.20
CA ALA A 145 0.49 23.64 4.95
C ALA A 145 0.46 22.34 4.15
N CYS A 146 1.29 21.38 4.55
CA CYS A 146 1.14 19.99 4.09
C CYS A 146 1.02 19.02 5.25
N ALA A 147 0.38 17.89 4.97
CA ALA A 147 0.34 16.76 5.88
C ALA A 147 1.23 15.63 5.32
N VAL A 148 2.35 15.35 6.00
CA VAL A 148 3.18 14.19 5.70
C VAL A 148 3.05 13.18 6.84
N THR A 149 2.63 11.97 6.51
CA THR A 149 2.54 10.85 7.46
C THR A 149 3.57 9.79 7.09
N VAL A 150 4.28 9.24 8.08
CA VAL A 150 5.19 8.13 7.85
C VAL A 150 4.36 6.86 7.56
N GLY A 151 4.57 6.26 6.39
CA GLY A 151 3.88 5.06 5.94
C GLY A 151 4.35 3.80 6.68
N LEU A 152 3.63 2.70 6.48
CA LEU A 152 4.05 1.37 6.91
C LEU A 152 4.57 0.61 5.68
N PRO A 153 5.79 0.07 5.70
CA PRO A 153 6.25 -0.80 4.62
C PRO A 153 5.34 -2.02 4.46
N ALA A 154 5.09 -2.42 3.20
CA ALA A 154 4.27 -3.59 2.91
C ALA A 154 4.85 -4.86 3.58
N PRO A 155 4.00 -5.68 4.24
CA PRO A 155 4.44 -6.99 4.71
C PRO A 155 4.67 -7.94 3.53
N THR A 156 5.43 -9.00 3.75
CA THR A 156 5.53 -10.14 2.83
C THR A 156 4.70 -11.30 3.36
N LEU A 157 4.17 -12.11 2.44
CA LEU A 157 3.51 -13.39 2.73
C LEU A 157 4.28 -14.47 1.96
N LEU A 158 5.26 -15.11 2.62
CA LEU A 158 6.21 -16.04 2.00
C LEU A 158 5.72 -17.48 2.03
N ARG A 159 4.99 -17.85 3.08
CA ARG A 159 4.30 -19.14 3.17
C ARG A 159 2.80 -18.92 3.36
N PRO A 160 1.97 -19.78 2.78
CA PRO A 160 2.32 -20.90 1.89
C PRO A 160 2.93 -20.49 0.54
N GLN A 161 3.63 -21.40 -0.13
CA GLN A 161 4.14 -21.12 -1.47
C GLN A 161 2.98 -21.11 -2.47
N SER A 162 2.90 -20.05 -3.28
CA SER A 162 1.84 -19.89 -4.28
C SER A 162 1.80 -21.08 -5.26
N GLY A 163 0.60 -21.60 -5.51
CA GLY A 163 0.35 -22.73 -6.42
C GLY A 163 0.66 -24.13 -5.87
N VAL A 164 1.21 -24.24 -4.64
CA VAL A 164 1.46 -25.54 -4.02
C VAL A 164 0.21 -26.01 -3.26
N PRO A 165 -0.25 -27.27 -3.45
CA PRO A 165 -1.32 -27.86 -2.65
C PRO A 165 -1.05 -27.78 -1.14
N LEU A 166 -2.06 -27.35 -0.38
CA LEU A 166 -1.94 -27.15 1.07
C LEU A 166 -2.85 -28.08 1.86
N THR A 167 -2.47 -28.34 3.10
CA THR A 167 -3.41 -28.89 4.09
C THR A 167 -4.46 -27.84 4.46
N ALA A 168 -5.49 -28.22 5.20
CA ALA A 168 -6.54 -27.29 5.63
C ALA A 168 -6.08 -26.25 6.68
N ARG A 169 -4.88 -26.40 7.26
CA ARG A 169 -4.32 -25.45 8.24
C ARG A 169 -2.84 -25.20 7.93
N PRO A 170 -2.53 -24.54 6.80
CA PRO A 170 -1.14 -24.21 6.47
C PRO A 170 -0.62 -23.17 7.46
N GLU A 171 0.65 -23.27 7.84
CA GLU A 171 1.34 -22.16 8.51
C GLU A 171 1.53 -21.02 7.50
N ALA A 172 1.06 -19.83 7.86
CA ALA A 172 1.31 -18.60 7.13
C ALA A 172 2.47 -17.86 7.80
N SER A 173 3.45 -17.41 7.01
CA SER A 173 4.63 -16.73 7.55
C SER A 173 5.20 -15.72 6.57
N GLY A 174 5.87 -14.71 7.09
CA GLY A 174 6.56 -13.71 6.28
C GLY A 174 7.32 -12.70 7.12
N THR A 175 7.48 -11.51 6.55
CA THR A 175 8.11 -10.37 7.22
C THR A 175 7.18 -9.17 7.26
N ALA A 176 7.34 -8.31 8.25
CA ALA A 176 6.62 -7.05 8.35
C ALA A 176 7.42 -6.09 9.23
N TYR A 177 6.95 -4.84 9.38
CA TYR A 177 7.58 -3.90 10.30
C TYR A 177 7.49 -4.41 11.75
N PRO A 178 8.58 -4.38 12.55
CA PRO A 178 8.58 -4.88 13.92
C PRO A 178 7.45 -4.31 14.79
N GLY A 179 6.77 -5.17 15.54
CA GLY A 179 5.65 -4.79 16.41
C GLY A 179 4.34 -4.46 15.69
N SER A 180 4.28 -4.53 14.35
CA SER A 180 3.02 -4.40 13.62
C SER A 180 2.10 -5.61 13.84
N GLN A 181 0.79 -5.35 13.87
CA GLN A 181 -0.23 -6.40 13.87
C GLN A 181 -0.45 -6.88 12.44
N VAL A 182 -0.16 -8.16 12.19
CA VAL A 182 -0.40 -8.83 10.90
C VAL A 182 -1.69 -9.63 10.98
N THR A 183 -2.53 -9.47 9.97
CA THR A 183 -3.75 -10.25 9.78
C THR A 183 -3.73 -10.87 8.38
N VAL A 184 -3.82 -12.19 8.30
CA VAL A 184 -3.97 -12.92 7.04
C VAL A 184 -5.45 -13.08 6.75
N ARG A 185 -5.86 -12.74 5.53
CA ARG A 185 -7.25 -12.86 5.05
C ARG A 185 -7.36 -13.73 3.81
N ASP A 186 -8.53 -14.35 3.64
CA ASP A 186 -8.89 -15.06 2.42
C ASP A 186 -9.48 -14.12 1.34
N ALA A 187 -9.84 -14.68 0.18
CA ALA A 187 -10.44 -13.93 -0.93
C ALA A 187 -11.81 -13.30 -0.61
N LEU A 188 -12.46 -13.71 0.48
CA LEU A 188 -13.75 -13.20 0.95
C LEU A 188 -13.58 -12.20 2.11
N GLU A 189 -12.34 -11.76 2.38
CA GLU A 189 -11.99 -10.85 3.47
C GLU A 189 -12.22 -11.42 4.88
N ASN A 190 -12.37 -12.74 5.01
CA ASN A 190 -12.43 -13.38 6.32
C ASN A 190 -11.05 -13.46 6.94
N GLU A 191 -10.96 -13.18 8.24
CA GLU A 191 -9.71 -13.40 8.98
C GLU A 191 -9.40 -14.90 9.05
N VAL A 192 -8.22 -15.25 8.55
CA VAL A 192 -7.67 -16.61 8.59
C VAL A 192 -6.88 -16.80 9.88
N CYS A 193 -5.93 -15.90 10.13
CA CYS A 193 -5.18 -15.81 11.37
C CYS A 193 -4.60 -14.41 11.57
N SER A 194 -4.15 -14.13 12.78
CA SER A 194 -3.60 -12.84 13.16
C SER A 194 -2.47 -13.04 14.17
N THR A 195 -1.43 -12.22 14.10
CA THR A 195 -0.25 -12.30 14.97
C THR A 195 0.47 -10.96 15.02
N THR A 196 1.37 -10.78 15.99
CA THR A 196 2.23 -9.60 16.08
C THR A 196 3.61 -9.93 15.53
N THR A 197 4.15 -9.03 14.72
CA THR A 197 5.50 -9.17 14.18
C THR A 197 6.54 -9.02 15.27
N THR A 198 7.52 -9.92 15.28
CA THR A 198 8.62 -9.93 16.23
C THR A 198 9.60 -8.76 16.01
N ALA A 199 10.55 -8.58 16.93
CA ALA A 199 11.54 -7.50 16.86
C ALA A 199 12.50 -7.64 15.67
N ASP A 200 12.76 -8.86 15.20
CA ASP A 200 13.55 -9.17 14.00
C ASP A 200 12.74 -9.02 12.69
N GLY A 201 11.45 -8.66 12.79
CA GLY A 201 10.60 -8.41 11.62
C GLY A 201 9.96 -9.67 11.04
N SER A 202 10.08 -10.82 11.71
CA SER A 202 9.44 -12.07 11.30
C SER A 202 8.05 -12.23 11.91
N TRP A 203 7.19 -12.97 11.24
CA TRP A 203 5.88 -13.33 11.78
C TRP A 203 5.45 -14.70 11.25
N SER A 204 4.68 -15.41 12.07
CA SER A 204 4.01 -16.66 11.69
C SER A 204 2.67 -16.80 12.42
N CYS A 205 1.66 -17.34 11.73
CA CYS A 205 0.39 -17.72 12.31
C CYS A 205 -0.21 -18.95 11.64
N VAL A 206 -1.04 -19.69 12.38
CA VAL A 206 -1.79 -20.84 11.88
C VAL A 206 -3.28 -20.50 11.92
N PRO A 207 -4.07 -20.88 10.88
CA PRO A 207 -5.51 -20.67 10.87
C PRO A 207 -6.19 -21.27 12.11
N ALA A 208 -7.07 -20.48 12.75
CA ALA A 208 -7.87 -20.95 13.89
C ALA A 208 -8.95 -21.96 13.46
N LEU A 209 -9.46 -21.84 12.24
CA LEU A 209 -10.38 -22.77 11.59
C LEU A 209 -9.74 -23.40 10.35
N PRO A 210 -10.12 -24.63 9.96
CA PRO A 210 -9.66 -25.20 8.71
C PRO A 210 -10.15 -24.35 7.53
N LEU A 211 -9.26 -24.07 6.59
CA LEU A 211 -9.59 -23.42 5.33
C LEU A 211 -10.51 -24.32 4.50
N THR A 212 -11.43 -23.70 3.75
CA THR A 212 -12.34 -24.40 2.83
C THR A 212 -11.53 -25.11 1.73
N PRO A 213 -11.81 -26.39 1.43
CA PRO A 213 -11.19 -27.09 0.30
C PRO A 213 -11.43 -26.39 -1.04
N GLY A 214 -10.43 -26.43 -1.91
CA GLY A 214 -10.48 -25.84 -3.25
C GLY A 214 -9.52 -24.66 -3.45
N PRO A 215 -9.62 -23.97 -4.61
CA PRO A 215 -8.80 -22.81 -4.90
C PRO A 215 -9.16 -21.62 -4.00
N GLY A 216 -8.17 -20.82 -3.63
CA GLY A 216 -8.35 -19.60 -2.84
C GLY A 216 -7.21 -18.62 -3.02
N LEU A 217 -7.33 -17.47 -2.34
CA LEU A 217 -6.27 -16.47 -2.21
C LEU A 217 -6.00 -16.23 -0.74
N LEU A 218 -4.75 -15.89 -0.42
CA LEU A 218 -4.38 -15.35 0.89
C LEU A 218 -3.64 -14.03 0.70
N GLN A 219 -3.89 -13.08 1.60
CA GLN A 219 -3.19 -11.80 1.67
C GLN A 219 -2.90 -11.45 3.11
N ALA A 220 -1.70 -10.92 3.39
CA ALA A 220 -1.36 -10.40 4.71
C ALA A 220 -1.54 -8.87 4.72
N THR A 221 -2.16 -8.36 5.78
CA THR A 221 -2.27 -6.94 6.06
C THR A 221 -1.53 -6.63 7.36
N ALA A 222 -0.60 -5.70 7.33
CA ALA A 222 0.07 -5.19 8.52
C ALA A 222 -0.55 -3.85 8.93
N THR A 223 -0.71 -3.63 10.22
CA THR A 223 -1.19 -2.36 10.79
C THR A 223 -0.33 -1.93 11.98
N LEU A 224 -0.06 -0.64 12.08
CA LEU A 224 0.68 -0.05 13.19
C LEU A 224 0.33 1.44 13.29
N ASN A 225 0.06 1.96 14.49
CA ASN A 225 -0.17 3.39 14.73
C ASN A 225 -1.18 4.07 13.77
N GLY A 226 -2.23 3.35 13.36
CA GLY A 226 -3.28 3.87 12.48
C GLY A 226 -2.94 3.90 10.99
N VAL A 227 -1.75 3.44 10.58
CA VAL A 227 -1.41 3.18 9.18
C VAL A 227 -1.41 1.67 8.90
N GLY A 228 -1.64 1.29 7.65
CA GLY A 228 -1.63 -0.11 7.23
C GLY A 228 -1.09 -0.29 5.81
N ALA A 229 -0.61 -1.49 5.54
CA ALA A 229 -0.12 -1.89 4.23
C ALA A 229 -0.43 -3.37 3.98
N MET A 230 -0.55 -3.76 2.72
CA MET A 230 -0.92 -5.11 2.30
C MET A 230 0.24 -5.76 1.54
N SER A 231 0.38 -7.07 1.69
CA SER A 231 1.27 -7.88 0.86
C SER A 231 0.68 -8.07 -0.54
N ASP A 232 1.48 -8.64 -1.43
CA ASP A 232 0.95 -9.33 -2.61
C ASP A 232 0.02 -10.48 -2.19
N GLN A 233 -0.93 -10.81 -3.06
CA GLN A 233 -1.78 -11.98 -2.88
C GLN A 233 -1.06 -13.25 -3.35
N ILE A 234 -1.28 -14.35 -2.65
CA ILE A 234 -0.81 -15.67 -3.09
C ILE A 234 -2.00 -16.56 -3.44
N ALA A 235 -1.87 -17.33 -4.52
CA ALA A 235 -2.86 -18.31 -4.91
C ALA A 235 -2.61 -19.64 -4.20
N VAL A 236 -3.66 -20.21 -3.62
CA VAL A 236 -3.58 -21.45 -2.86
C VAL A 236 -4.60 -22.47 -3.36
N THR A 237 -4.33 -23.75 -3.14
CA THR A 237 -5.31 -24.83 -3.36
C THR A 237 -5.31 -25.74 -2.15
N VAL A 238 -6.36 -25.63 -1.33
CA VAL A 238 -6.53 -26.43 -0.12
C VAL A 238 -7.04 -27.80 -0.52
N GLN A 239 -6.32 -28.85 -0.13
CA GLN A 239 -6.75 -30.22 -0.37
C GLN A 239 -7.97 -30.55 0.47
N GLY A 240 -8.96 -31.22 -0.14
CA GLY A 240 -10.05 -31.83 0.62
C GLY A 240 -9.49 -32.90 1.56
N GLN A 241 -10.06 -33.02 2.77
CA GLN A 241 -9.79 -34.21 3.57
C GLN A 241 -10.22 -35.44 2.76
N PRO A 242 -9.41 -36.51 2.71
CA PRO A 242 -9.92 -37.78 2.23
C PRO A 242 -11.14 -38.11 3.09
N THR A 243 -12.32 -38.17 2.48
CA THR A 243 -13.48 -38.77 3.12
C THR A 243 -13.08 -40.19 3.43
N THR A 244 -12.86 -40.53 4.70
CA THR A 244 -12.94 -41.91 5.13
C THR A 244 -14.39 -42.31 4.93
N THR A 245 -14.70 -42.79 3.73
CA THR A 245 -15.85 -43.66 3.54
C THR A 245 -15.61 -44.79 4.52
N ALA A 246 -16.38 -44.85 5.60
CA ALA A 246 -16.45 -46.04 6.41
C ALA A 246 -16.89 -47.14 5.44
N ASP A 247 -15.92 -47.92 4.98
CA ASP A 247 -16.17 -49.19 4.33
C ASP A 247 -16.93 -49.98 5.39
N SER A 248 -18.25 -50.08 5.21
CA SER A 248 -19.07 -51.05 5.90
C SER A 248 -18.68 -52.41 5.34
N THR A 249 -17.49 -52.88 5.70
CA THR A 249 -17.04 -54.23 5.41
C THR A 249 -18.06 -55.16 6.06
N GLY A 250 -18.64 -56.03 5.21
CA GLY A 250 -19.84 -56.78 5.52
C GLY A 250 -19.84 -57.48 6.87
N ALA A 251 -20.93 -57.30 7.61
CA ALA A 251 -21.27 -58.21 8.69
C ALA A 251 -21.36 -59.65 8.12
N PRO A 252 -20.74 -60.66 8.75
CA PRO A 252 -20.93 -62.04 8.34
C PRO A 252 -22.40 -62.40 8.56
N VAL A 253 -23.08 -62.85 7.49
CA VAL A 253 -24.40 -63.48 7.60
C VAL A 253 -24.20 -64.80 8.35
N PRO A 254 -24.82 -65.02 9.53
CA PRO A 254 -24.75 -66.32 10.18
C PRO A 254 -25.54 -67.36 9.37
N PRO A 255 -25.10 -68.62 9.30
CA PRO A 255 -25.85 -69.68 8.62
C PRO A 255 -27.19 -69.90 9.34
N ARG A 256 -28.27 -69.99 8.54
CA ARG A 256 -29.59 -70.40 9.05
C ARG A 256 -29.54 -71.90 9.32
N ASP A 257 -29.58 -72.28 10.59
CA ASP A 257 -29.86 -73.64 11.01
C ASP A 257 -31.25 -74.06 10.52
N GLY A 258 -31.28 -75.17 9.78
CA GLY A 258 -32.51 -75.83 9.38
C GLY A 258 -33.19 -76.45 10.59
N VAL A 259 -34.41 -76.01 10.88
CA VAL A 259 -35.30 -76.72 11.78
C VAL A 259 -36.17 -77.65 10.93
N ASN A 260 -35.83 -78.93 10.98
CA ASN A 260 -36.75 -80.03 10.73
C ASN A 260 -37.82 -80.06 11.82
N GLY A 261 -39.07 -80.36 11.46
CA GLY A 261 -40.05 -80.79 12.46
C GLY A 261 -41.51 -80.81 12.01
N ALA A 262 -41.94 -82.01 11.60
CA ALA A 262 -43.29 -82.61 11.68
C ALA A 262 -44.47 -81.97 10.92
#